data_AF-A0A932W4L2-F1
#
_entry.id   AF-A0A932W4L2-F1
#
_cell.length_a   1.000
_cell.length_b   1.000
_cell.length_c   1.000
_cell.angle_alpha   90.00
_cell.angle_beta   90.00
_cell.angle_gamma   90.00
#
_symmetry.space_group_name_H-M   'P 1'
#
loop_
_entity.id
_entity.type
_entity.pdbx_description
1 polymer ?
#
loop_
_entity_poly.entity_id
_entity_poly.type
_entity_poly.pdbx_seq_one_letter_code
_entity_poly.pdbx_strand_id
1 'polypeptide(L)'
;MRAAACLFSIFVLLPAAIPAQAQQSPTTAEFCGDCHRAIHDGWKQSAHAAAMESRLFQDALRMASTEFGEQGRKTCLGCHSPVAVQVGDLSLIRKVSWEGVTCDYCHSIREVTTSGGNPKARVEFSEVKSGPSKEAQSPAHGTVFSQVHTSSLACISCHEYRNALGFPVLTTYTEWKESAYGKNGKEAQQCQSCHMYTVRGPVVDSRVKRASQDEINLHQMPGSRSVDQLNKAIRANLTAERKGDKLEVTVKLTNSGGGHYVPTGSPLRQLILEVRAEPYGGQSFREQRIYTRRVADQKGTPVEREHFAFLRGAKVIEDTRLAPKETRTETFSFPVPRGKQVRVEAGFYYYYSPMASTEAQQKVKFLVISRLVQ
;
A
#
# COMPACT_ATOMS: atom_id res chain seq x y z
N MET A 1 -6.49 82.45 -24.67
CA MET A 1 -7.40 81.49 -24.01
C MET A 1 -8.00 80.56 -25.05
N ARG A 2 -7.59 79.28 -25.04
CA ARG A 2 -8.33 78.06 -25.45
C ARG A 2 -7.29 76.94 -25.50
N ALA A 3 -7.20 76.16 -24.42
CA ALA A 3 -6.34 74.99 -24.32
C ALA A 3 -7.10 73.79 -24.89
N ALA A 4 -6.54 73.13 -25.90
CA ALA A 4 -7.06 71.89 -26.47
C ALA A 4 -6.54 70.69 -25.64
N ALA A 5 -7.44 69.95 -25.02
CA ALA A 5 -7.11 68.72 -24.31
C ALA A 5 -7.02 67.55 -25.30
N CYS A 6 -5.82 66.99 -25.49
CA CYS A 6 -5.61 65.72 -26.17
C CYS A 6 -5.93 64.57 -25.21
N LEU A 7 -6.99 63.82 -25.50
CA LEU A 7 -7.31 62.56 -24.83
C LEU A 7 -6.45 61.44 -25.43
N PHE A 8 -5.41 61.01 -24.73
CA PHE A 8 -4.70 59.77 -25.02
C PHE A 8 -5.50 58.59 -24.46
N SER A 9 -6.15 57.82 -25.33
CA SER A 9 -6.73 56.53 -24.97
C SER A 9 -5.61 55.51 -24.76
N ILE A 10 -5.33 55.19 -23.49
CA ILE A 10 -4.46 54.07 -23.12
C ILE A 10 -5.24 52.77 -23.35
N PHE A 11 -4.94 52.07 -24.44
CA PHE A 11 -5.37 50.69 -24.64
C PHE A 11 -4.57 49.79 -23.69
N VAL A 12 -5.21 49.37 -22.59
CA VAL A 12 -4.69 48.28 -21.75
C VAL A 12 -4.86 46.99 -22.54
N LEU A 13 -3.77 46.52 -23.15
CA LEU A 13 -3.67 45.16 -23.70
C LEU A 13 -3.73 44.17 -22.53
N LEU A 14 -4.93 43.66 -22.25
CA LEU A 14 -5.11 42.48 -21.41
C LEU A 14 -4.32 41.33 -22.04
N PRO A 15 -3.45 40.63 -21.30
CA PRO A 15 -2.76 39.46 -21.83
C PRO A 15 -3.81 38.44 -22.23
N ALA A 16 -3.76 37.99 -23.49
CA ALA A 16 -4.60 36.91 -23.97
C ALA A 16 -4.41 35.70 -23.06
N ALA A 17 -5.49 35.26 -22.42
CA ALA A 17 -5.47 34.02 -21.66
C ALA A 17 -5.09 32.88 -22.61
N ILE A 18 -3.94 32.25 -22.36
CA ILE A 18 -3.57 30.99 -23.01
C ILE A 18 -4.72 30.01 -22.69
N PRO A 19 -5.40 29.44 -23.69
CA PRO A 19 -6.47 28.51 -23.42
C PRO A 19 -5.87 27.35 -22.63
N ALA A 20 -6.50 27.00 -21.50
CA ALA A 20 -6.13 25.79 -20.76
C ALA A 20 -6.16 24.62 -21.76
N GLN A 21 -5.00 24.00 -21.99
CA GLN A 21 -4.90 22.84 -22.87
C GLN A 21 -5.96 21.84 -22.41
N ALA A 22 -6.90 21.48 -23.30
CA ALA A 22 -7.94 20.52 -22.94
C ALA A 22 -7.28 19.23 -22.47
N GLN A 23 -7.56 18.82 -21.22
CA GLN A 23 -6.99 17.61 -20.64
C GLN A 23 -7.32 16.41 -21.53
N GLN A 24 -6.31 15.66 -21.95
CA GLN A 24 -6.50 14.49 -22.79
C GLN A 24 -7.19 13.38 -22.00
N SER A 25 -7.78 12.42 -22.71
CA SER A 25 -8.29 11.20 -22.07
C SER A 25 -7.14 10.35 -21.56
N PRO A 26 -7.27 9.69 -20.39
CA PRO A 26 -6.28 8.73 -19.93
C PRO A 26 -6.18 7.53 -20.88
N THR A 27 -4.97 7.02 -20.99
CA THR A 27 -4.59 5.90 -21.85
C THR A 27 -4.45 4.62 -21.02
N THR A 28 -4.69 3.48 -21.66
CA THR A 28 -4.57 2.14 -21.05
C THR A 28 -3.12 1.75 -20.76
N ALA A 29 -2.89 0.92 -19.76
CA ALA A 29 -1.58 0.33 -19.47
C ALA A 29 -1.01 -0.49 -20.63
N GLU A 30 -1.88 -1.13 -21.44
CA GLU A 30 -1.47 -1.90 -22.62
C GLU A 30 -0.70 -1.04 -23.64
N PHE A 31 -1.19 0.18 -23.90
CA PHE A 31 -0.51 1.14 -24.77
C PHE A 31 0.90 1.47 -24.26
N CYS A 32 1.07 1.61 -22.94
CA CYS A 32 2.40 1.77 -22.35
C CYS A 32 3.25 0.50 -22.53
N GLY A 33 2.63 -0.67 -22.38
CA GLY A 33 3.25 -1.99 -22.50
C GLY A 33 3.80 -2.33 -23.88
N ASP A 34 3.29 -1.72 -24.95
CA ASP A 34 3.82 -1.91 -26.32
C ASP A 34 5.32 -1.58 -26.42
N CYS A 35 5.74 -0.56 -25.68
CA CYS A 35 7.11 -0.07 -25.60
C CYS A 35 7.79 -0.41 -24.27
N HIS A 36 7.08 -0.35 -23.13
CA HIS A 36 7.63 -0.52 -21.78
C HIS A 36 7.34 -1.91 -21.18
N ARG A 37 7.63 -2.97 -21.93
CA ARG A 37 7.23 -4.35 -21.60
C ARG A 37 7.64 -4.81 -20.21
N ALA A 38 8.92 -4.70 -19.86
CA ALA A 38 9.42 -5.16 -18.56
C ALA A 38 8.73 -4.45 -17.38
N ILE A 39 8.47 -3.15 -17.52
CA ILE A 39 7.75 -2.34 -16.52
C ILE A 39 6.28 -2.76 -16.46
N HIS A 40 5.62 -2.90 -17.61
CA HIS A 40 4.23 -3.32 -17.71
C HIS A 40 4.02 -4.72 -17.12
N ASP A 41 4.91 -5.68 -17.39
CA ASP A 41 4.84 -7.04 -16.86
C ASP A 41 5.00 -7.05 -15.33
N GLY A 42 5.90 -6.22 -14.80
CA GLY A 42 6.03 -5.99 -13.36
C GLY A 42 4.74 -5.41 -12.77
N TRP A 43 4.20 -4.34 -13.37
CA TRP A 43 2.93 -3.73 -12.94
C TRP A 43 1.78 -4.73 -12.99
N LYS A 44 1.66 -5.55 -14.03
CA LYS A 44 0.57 -6.52 -14.20
C LYS A 44 0.52 -7.56 -13.09
N GLN A 45 1.66 -7.86 -12.47
CA GLN A 45 1.78 -8.77 -11.31
C GLN A 45 1.53 -8.08 -9.96
N SER A 46 1.32 -6.77 -9.95
CA SER A 46 1.15 -5.97 -8.73
C SER A 46 -0.28 -6.01 -8.18
N ALA A 47 -0.42 -5.68 -6.90
CA ALA A 47 -1.72 -5.42 -6.31
C ALA A 47 -2.40 -4.16 -6.88
N HIS A 48 -1.64 -3.26 -7.51
CA HIS A 48 -2.14 -2.05 -8.16
C HIS A 48 -2.91 -2.37 -9.44
N ALA A 49 -2.37 -3.24 -10.30
CA ALA A 49 -3.08 -3.73 -11.48
C ALA A 49 -4.30 -4.58 -11.10
N ALA A 50 -4.15 -5.43 -10.07
CA ALA A 50 -5.23 -6.29 -9.57
C ALA A 50 -6.21 -5.57 -8.61
N ALA A 51 -6.10 -4.24 -8.44
CA ALA A 51 -6.85 -3.50 -7.42
C ALA A 51 -8.36 -3.61 -7.62
N MET A 52 -8.80 -3.66 -8.89
CA MET A 52 -10.19 -3.86 -9.28
C MET A 52 -10.57 -5.33 -9.43
N GLU A 53 -9.64 -6.22 -9.78
CA GLU A 53 -9.94 -7.64 -10.00
C GLU A 53 -10.06 -8.44 -8.69
N SER A 54 -9.52 -7.91 -7.58
CA SER A 54 -9.56 -8.57 -6.27
C SER A 54 -11.00 -8.83 -5.80
N ARG A 55 -11.37 -10.10 -5.63
CA ARG A 55 -12.71 -10.50 -5.15
C ARG A 55 -13.09 -9.85 -3.82
N LEU A 56 -12.14 -9.81 -2.88
CA LEU A 56 -12.32 -9.13 -1.58
C LEU A 56 -12.72 -7.67 -1.76
N PHE A 57 -12.10 -6.99 -2.73
CA PHE A 57 -12.42 -5.60 -3.03
C PHE A 57 -13.77 -5.49 -3.72
N GLN A 58 -14.08 -6.33 -4.71
CA GLN A 58 -15.38 -6.31 -5.39
C GLN A 58 -16.55 -6.50 -4.41
N ASP A 59 -16.41 -7.41 -3.45
CA ASP A 59 -17.42 -7.59 -2.40
C ASP A 59 -17.55 -6.35 -1.49
N ALA A 60 -16.42 -5.74 -1.09
CA ALA A 60 -16.42 -4.51 -0.30
C ALA A 60 -17.02 -3.32 -1.08
N LEU A 61 -16.68 -3.17 -2.36
CA LEU A 61 -17.20 -2.13 -3.24
C LEU A 61 -18.70 -2.26 -3.43
N ARG A 62 -19.20 -3.48 -3.62
CA ARG A 62 -20.64 -3.75 -3.72
C ARG A 62 -21.35 -3.37 -2.42
N MET A 63 -20.85 -3.80 -1.27
CA MET A 63 -21.44 -3.44 0.02
C MET A 63 -21.40 -1.93 0.29
N ALA A 64 -20.28 -1.27 -0.02
CA ALA A 64 -20.17 0.18 0.07
C ALA A 64 -21.19 0.89 -0.84
N SER A 65 -21.37 0.40 -2.06
CA SER A 65 -22.34 0.98 -3.02
C SER A 65 -23.78 0.77 -2.55
N THR A 66 -24.12 -0.41 -2.02
CA THR A 66 -25.47 -0.72 -1.51
C THR A 66 -25.81 0.09 -0.28
N GLU A 67 -24.87 0.23 0.67
CA GLU A 67 -25.16 0.83 1.97
C GLU A 67 -24.90 2.34 2.05
N PHE A 68 -24.04 2.87 1.18
CA PHE A 68 -23.61 4.28 1.20
C PHE A 68 -23.73 4.97 -0.18
N GLY A 69 -24.37 4.30 -1.14
CA GLY A 69 -24.63 4.84 -2.47
C GLY A 69 -23.36 5.19 -3.25
N GLU A 70 -23.50 6.17 -4.15
CA GLU A 70 -22.41 6.63 -5.01
C GLU A 70 -21.21 7.15 -4.21
N GLN A 71 -21.43 7.79 -3.06
CA GLN A 71 -20.34 8.32 -2.24
C GLN A 71 -19.48 7.22 -1.64
N GLY A 72 -20.09 6.12 -1.17
CA GLY A 72 -19.36 4.92 -0.75
C GLY A 72 -18.53 4.34 -1.88
N ARG A 73 -19.15 4.18 -3.05
CA ARG A 73 -18.49 3.70 -4.27
C ARG A 73 -17.29 4.58 -4.66
N LYS A 74 -17.48 5.90 -4.73
CA LYS A 74 -16.45 6.88 -5.07
C LYS A 74 -15.29 6.86 -4.07
N THR A 75 -15.56 6.65 -2.79
CA THR A 75 -14.53 6.54 -1.74
C THR A 75 -13.60 5.35 -2.00
N CYS A 76 -14.17 4.18 -2.29
CA CYS A 76 -13.41 2.97 -2.61
C CYS A 76 -12.62 3.12 -3.91
N LEU A 77 -13.27 3.62 -4.97
CA LEU A 77 -12.63 3.84 -6.27
C LEU A 77 -11.53 4.92 -6.21
N GLY A 78 -11.59 5.87 -5.28
CA GLY A 78 -10.56 6.90 -5.11
C GLY A 78 -9.16 6.36 -4.85
N CYS A 79 -9.03 5.13 -4.35
CA CYS A 79 -7.74 4.44 -4.20
C CYS A 79 -7.59 3.25 -5.16
N HIS A 80 -8.69 2.55 -5.47
CA HIS A 80 -8.64 1.30 -6.25
C HIS A 80 -8.74 1.48 -7.77
N SER A 81 -9.33 2.58 -8.23
CA SER A 81 -9.32 3.01 -9.63
C SER A 81 -9.40 4.55 -9.67
N PRO A 82 -8.32 5.23 -9.28
CA PRO A 82 -8.36 6.68 -9.12
C PRO A 82 -8.56 7.41 -10.46
N VAL A 83 -8.20 6.79 -11.60
CA VAL A 83 -8.58 7.26 -12.94
C VAL A 83 -10.09 7.35 -13.10
N ALA A 84 -10.85 6.33 -12.67
CA ALA A 84 -12.31 6.33 -12.78
C ALA A 84 -12.92 7.52 -12.04
N VAL A 85 -12.40 7.85 -10.86
CA VAL A 85 -12.83 9.04 -10.11
C VAL A 85 -12.43 10.34 -10.82
N GLN A 86 -11.21 10.41 -11.37
CA GLN A 86 -10.69 11.61 -12.03
C GLN A 86 -11.47 11.97 -13.30
N VAL A 87 -11.96 10.97 -14.05
CA VAL A 87 -12.72 11.18 -15.29
C VAL A 87 -14.23 11.03 -15.13
N GLY A 88 -14.71 10.82 -13.90
CA GLY A 88 -16.14 10.66 -13.61
C GLY A 88 -16.76 9.33 -14.08
N ASP A 89 -15.96 8.32 -14.45
CA ASP A 89 -16.43 7.01 -14.91
C ASP A 89 -16.66 6.05 -13.73
N LEU A 90 -17.53 6.43 -12.79
CA LEU A 90 -17.84 5.60 -11.62
C LEU A 90 -18.55 4.30 -11.99
N SER A 91 -19.21 4.24 -13.15
CA SER A 91 -19.82 3.02 -13.70
C SER A 91 -18.80 2.06 -14.31
N LEU A 92 -17.53 2.47 -14.41
CA LEU A 92 -16.43 1.66 -14.94
C LEU A 92 -16.71 1.17 -16.37
N ILE A 93 -17.20 2.05 -17.24
CA ILE A 93 -17.53 1.70 -18.62
C ILE A 93 -16.25 1.64 -19.47
N ARG A 94 -15.28 2.50 -19.18
CA ARG A 94 -14.03 2.59 -19.93
C ARG A 94 -13.06 1.49 -19.48
N LYS A 95 -12.34 0.92 -20.43
CA LYS A 95 -11.29 -0.09 -20.17
C LYS A 95 -10.27 0.40 -19.14
N VAL A 96 -9.76 1.62 -19.30
CA VAL A 96 -8.77 2.21 -18.39
C VAL A 96 -9.26 2.33 -16.94
N SER A 97 -10.57 2.47 -16.73
CA SER A 97 -11.19 2.52 -15.40
C SER A 97 -11.20 1.15 -14.69
N TRP A 98 -11.05 0.05 -15.43
CA TRP A 98 -10.97 -1.31 -14.89
C TRP A 98 -9.54 -1.80 -14.60
N GLU A 99 -8.51 -1.10 -15.06
CA GLU A 99 -7.10 -1.47 -14.89
C GLU A 99 -6.56 -1.24 -13.47
N GLY A 100 -7.40 -0.77 -12.54
CA GLY A 100 -7.00 -0.43 -11.19
C GLY A 100 -6.17 0.85 -11.14
N VAL A 101 -5.03 0.79 -10.44
CA VAL A 101 -4.07 1.91 -10.40
C VAL A 101 -3.13 1.77 -11.61
N THR A 102 -3.58 2.32 -12.75
CA THR A 102 -2.91 2.21 -14.06
C THR A 102 -1.66 3.10 -14.18
N CYS A 103 -0.81 2.80 -15.17
CA CYS A 103 0.39 3.57 -15.49
C CYS A 103 0.09 5.07 -15.64
N ASP A 104 -0.97 5.37 -16.39
CA ASP A 104 -1.29 6.75 -16.74
C ASP A 104 -1.80 7.57 -15.57
N TYR A 105 -2.36 6.95 -14.53
CA TYR A 105 -2.70 7.67 -13.31
C TYR A 105 -1.43 8.18 -12.62
N CYS A 106 -0.52 7.25 -12.29
CA CYS A 106 0.69 7.58 -11.53
C CYS A 106 1.57 8.55 -12.31
N HIS A 107 1.84 8.26 -13.58
CA HIS A 107 2.71 9.07 -14.42
C HIS A 107 2.08 10.38 -14.94
N SER A 108 0.83 10.66 -14.58
CA SER A 108 0.20 11.98 -14.77
C SER A 108 0.09 12.81 -13.49
N ILE A 109 0.58 12.30 -12.34
CA ILE A 109 0.67 13.11 -11.12
C ILE A 109 1.68 14.23 -11.34
N ARG A 110 1.23 15.48 -11.11
CA ARG A 110 2.07 16.68 -11.18
C ARG A 110 2.49 17.15 -9.80
N GLU A 111 1.53 17.19 -8.89
CA GLU A 111 1.71 17.66 -7.52
C GLU A 111 0.84 16.87 -6.56
N VAL A 112 1.22 16.90 -5.28
CA VAL A 112 0.44 16.30 -4.20
C VAL A 112 0.29 17.33 -3.08
N THR A 113 -0.96 17.67 -2.77
CA THR A 113 -1.29 18.58 -1.67
C THR A 113 -1.62 17.78 -0.42
N THR A 114 -0.97 18.10 0.70
CA THR A 114 -1.22 17.46 2.00
C THR A 114 -2.04 18.34 2.96
N SER A 115 -2.42 19.56 2.54
CA SER A 115 -3.28 20.47 3.30
C SER A 115 -4.76 20.11 3.11
N GLY A 116 -5.59 20.34 4.12
CA GLY A 116 -7.06 20.22 4.00
C GLY A 116 -7.65 18.82 4.17
N GLY A 117 -7.01 17.94 4.97
CA GLY A 117 -7.54 16.62 5.32
C GLY A 117 -6.81 15.49 4.60
N ASN A 118 -7.50 14.84 3.65
CA ASN A 118 -6.90 13.76 2.85
C ASN A 118 -5.93 14.32 1.80
N PRO A 119 -4.74 13.72 1.63
CA PRO A 119 -3.81 14.09 0.57
C PRO A 119 -4.44 13.90 -0.81
N LYS A 120 -4.21 14.85 -1.71
CA LYS A 120 -4.78 14.84 -3.07
C LYS A 120 -3.68 14.98 -4.10
N ALA A 121 -3.68 14.09 -5.09
CA ALA A 121 -2.85 14.22 -6.27
C ALA A 121 -3.56 15.12 -7.29
N ARG A 122 -2.87 16.16 -7.78
CA ARG A 122 -3.27 16.86 -9.00
C ARG A 122 -2.74 16.07 -10.19
N VAL A 123 -3.66 15.58 -11.01
CA VAL A 123 -3.38 14.74 -12.17
C VAL A 123 -3.72 15.47 -13.45
N GLU A 124 -2.77 15.45 -14.39
CA GLU A 124 -2.92 16.05 -15.71
C GLU A 124 -2.62 14.99 -16.78
N PHE A 125 -3.67 14.51 -17.43
CA PHE A 125 -3.54 13.54 -18.51
C PHE A 125 -3.12 14.27 -19.79
N SER A 126 -1.93 13.92 -20.27
CA SER A 126 -1.36 14.41 -21.52
C SER A 126 -0.31 13.43 -22.03
N GLU A 127 0.23 13.65 -23.23
CA GLU A 127 1.38 12.90 -23.75
C GLU A 127 2.68 13.17 -22.98
N VAL A 128 2.70 14.05 -21.97
CA VAL A 128 3.88 14.31 -21.13
C VAL A 128 3.80 13.51 -19.83
N LYS A 129 4.72 12.55 -19.63
CA LYS A 129 4.73 11.67 -18.44
C LYS A 129 5.74 12.13 -17.40
N SER A 130 5.30 12.18 -16.14
CA SER A 130 6.12 12.50 -14.97
C SER A 130 6.96 11.29 -14.55
N GLY A 131 8.20 11.52 -14.11
CA GLY A 131 9.04 10.47 -13.54
C GLY A 131 10.20 10.99 -12.69
N PRO A 132 10.96 10.10 -12.05
CA PRO A 132 12.05 10.48 -11.15
C PRO A 132 13.36 10.85 -11.88
N SER A 133 13.47 10.59 -13.19
CA SER A 133 14.70 10.87 -13.94
C SER A 133 14.67 12.27 -14.57
N LYS A 134 15.75 13.03 -14.37
CA LYS A 134 15.98 14.34 -15.03
C LYS A 134 16.47 14.19 -16.47
N GLU A 135 16.98 13.02 -16.82
CA GLU A 135 17.62 12.74 -18.10
C GLU A 135 16.73 11.92 -19.03
N ALA A 136 15.49 11.62 -18.59
CA ALA A 136 14.55 10.85 -19.38
C ALA A 136 14.24 11.55 -20.70
N GLN A 137 14.49 10.86 -21.81
CA GLN A 137 14.16 11.30 -23.16
C GLN A 137 13.44 10.16 -23.89
N SER A 138 12.25 10.44 -24.42
CA SER A 138 11.43 9.48 -25.15
C SER A 138 11.20 9.96 -26.60
N PRO A 139 11.29 9.06 -27.60
CA PRO A 139 10.99 9.39 -28.98
C PRO A 139 9.48 9.40 -29.28
N ALA A 140 8.63 8.94 -28.35
CA ALA A 140 7.21 8.69 -28.59
C ALA A 140 6.26 9.57 -27.76
N HIS A 141 6.72 10.09 -26.62
CA HIS A 141 5.90 10.92 -25.73
C HIS A 141 6.80 11.90 -24.96
N GLY A 142 6.24 12.98 -24.42
CA GLY A 142 6.99 13.91 -23.59
C GLY A 142 7.37 13.31 -22.24
N THR A 143 8.47 13.78 -21.65
CA THR A 143 8.93 13.38 -20.31
C THR A 143 9.16 14.63 -19.47
N VAL A 144 8.83 14.55 -18.18
CA VAL A 144 9.12 15.63 -17.24
C VAL A 144 9.59 15.06 -15.90
N PHE A 145 10.65 15.66 -15.35
CA PHE A 145 11.10 15.34 -14.00
C PHE A 145 10.06 15.77 -12.97
N SER A 146 9.82 14.92 -11.97
CA SER A 146 8.85 15.19 -10.91
C SER A 146 9.44 14.85 -9.54
N GLN A 147 9.54 15.87 -8.68
CA GLN A 147 9.95 15.70 -7.28
C GLN A 147 8.97 14.81 -6.48
N VAL A 148 7.69 14.76 -6.89
CA VAL A 148 6.72 13.84 -6.29
C VAL A 148 7.18 12.39 -6.49
N HIS A 149 7.65 12.06 -7.70
CA HIS A 149 8.07 10.70 -8.06
C HIS A 149 9.39 10.27 -7.41
N THR A 150 10.15 11.20 -6.84
CA THR A 150 11.38 10.91 -6.07
C THR A 150 11.13 10.76 -4.56
N SER A 151 9.88 10.85 -4.09
CA SER A 151 9.55 10.81 -2.67
C SER A 151 8.28 10.03 -2.37
N SER A 152 8.07 9.68 -1.10
CA SER A 152 6.86 8.99 -0.61
C SER A 152 5.56 9.76 -0.87
N LEU A 153 5.64 11.03 -1.32
CA LEU A 153 4.48 11.80 -1.79
C LEU A 153 3.75 11.15 -2.97
N ALA A 154 4.45 10.39 -3.82
CA ALA A 154 3.79 9.65 -4.91
C ALA A 154 2.78 8.60 -4.40
N CYS A 155 2.91 8.15 -3.15
CA CYS A 155 2.10 7.07 -2.58
C CYS A 155 0.99 7.57 -1.65
N ILE A 156 1.14 8.78 -1.09
CA ILE A 156 0.35 9.25 0.05
C ILE A 156 -1.14 9.44 -0.26
N SER A 157 -1.52 9.78 -1.50
CA SER A 157 -2.93 10.00 -1.88
C SER A 157 -3.82 8.76 -1.73
N CYS A 158 -3.22 7.57 -1.67
CA CYS A 158 -3.94 6.31 -1.46
C CYS A 158 -3.54 5.60 -0.15
N HIS A 159 -2.34 5.89 0.38
CA HIS A 159 -1.80 5.23 1.58
C HIS A 159 -1.96 6.04 2.89
N GLU A 160 -2.67 7.16 2.84
CA GLU A 160 -3.11 7.96 3.99
C GLU A 160 -4.56 8.37 3.75
N TYR A 161 -5.47 8.00 4.66
CA TYR A 161 -6.89 8.25 4.47
C TYR A 161 -7.62 8.43 5.80
N ARG A 162 -8.38 9.53 5.87
CA ARG A 162 -9.38 9.86 6.86
C ARG A 162 -10.76 9.79 6.24
N ASN A 163 -11.70 9.21 6.99
CA ASN A 163 -13.08 9.17 6.54
C ASN A 163 -13.82 10.49 6.80
N ALA A 164 -15.12 10.53 6.50
CA ALA A 164 -15.95 11.72 6.68
C ALA A 164 -16.07 12.19 8.14
N LEU A 165 -15.77 11.32 9.12
CA LEU A 165 -15.71 11.65 10.55
C LEU A 165 -14.35 12.22 10.97
N GLY A 166 -13.39 12.31 10.05
CA GLY A 166 -12.00 12.69 10.33
C GLY A 166 -11.17 11.56 10.95
N PHE A 167 -11.72 10.34 11.10
CA PHE A 167 -11.02 9.20 11.68
C PHE A 167 -9.95 8.68 10.72
N PRO A 168 -8.67 8.54 11.15
CA PRO A 168 -7.58 8.07 10.30
C PRO A 168 -7.65 6.55 10.10
N VAL A 169 -8.33 6.13 9.04
CA VAL A 169 -8.50 4.71 8.69
C VAL A 169 -7.20 4.14 8.14
N LEU A 170 -6.51 4.84 7.24
CA LEU A 170 -5.19 4.45 6.73
C LEU A 170 -4.16 5.45 7.23
N THR A 171 -3.11 4.94 7.84
CA THR A 171 -2.07 5.73 8.50
C THR A 171 -0.66 5.36 8.02
N THR A 172 -0.53 4.61 6.92
CA THR A 172 0.75 4.04 6.49
C THR A 172 1.81 5.10 6.25
N TYR A 173 1.45 6.21 5.61
CA TYR A 173 2.39 7.31 5.40
C TYR A 173 2.80 7.97 6.71
N THR A 174 1.84 8.25 7.60
CA THR A 174 2.13 8.82 8.92
C THR A 174 3.05 7.91 9.74
N GLU A 175 2.76 6.61 9.78
CA GLU A 175 3.60 5.59 10.42
C GLU A 175 5.03 5.59 9.87
N TRP A 176 5.18 5.69 8.54
CA TRP A 176 6.49 5.83 7.89
C TRP A 176 7.19 7.14 8.25
N LYS A 177 6.49 8.26 8.17
CA LYS A 177 7.00 9.60 8.46
C LYS A 177 7.55 9.71 9.87
N GLU A 178 6.91 9.04 10.84
CA GLU A 178 7.30 9.07 12.25
C GLU A 178 8.44 8.10 12.58
N SER A 179 8.69 7.11 11.71
CA SER A 179 9.78 6.15 11.84
C SER A 179 11.17 6.75 11.59
N ALA A 180 12.20 5.96 11.86
CA ALA A 180 13.58 6.32 11.49
C ALA A 180 13.79 6.48 9.97
N TYR A 181 12.93 5.87 9.15
CA TYR A 181 13.03 5.92 7.69
C TYR A 181 12.40 7.16 7.08
N GLY A 182 11.32 7.67 7.68
CA GLY A 182 10.65 8.90 7.21
C GLY A 182 11.28 10.18 7.77
N LYS A 183 12.08 10.07 8.83
CA LYS A 183 12.88 11.16 9.37
C LYS A 183 14.13 11.40 8.52
N ASN A 184 14.54 12.66 8.43
CA ASN A 184 15.84 13.01 7.85
C ASN A 184 16.96 12.37 8.68
N GLY A 185 17.90 11.70 8.03
CA GLY A 185 19.00 11.02 8.72
C GLY A 185 19.64 9.93 7.88
N LYS A 186 20.61 9.21 8.47
CA LYS A 186 21.37 8.15 7.78
C LYS A 186 20.50 6.97 7.32
N GLU A 187 19.35 6.79 7.97
CA GLU A 187 18.42 5.70 7.69
C GLU A 187 17.22 6.14 6.85
N ALA A 188 17.21 7.39 6.38
CA ALA A 188 16.13 7.93 5.58
C ALA A 188 15.92 7.08 4.31
N GLN A 189 14.71 6.59 4.10
CA GLN A 189 14.32 5.80 2.94
C GLN A 189 12.95 6.23 2.47
N GLN A 190 12.75 6.33 1.16
CA GLN A 190 11.43 6.58 0.58
C GLN A 190 10.67 5.27 0.37
N CYS A 191 9.34 5.32 0.22
CA CYS A 191 8.54 4.14 -0.10
C CYS A 191 9.10 3.38 -1.32
N GLN A 192 9.53 4.13 -2.34
CA GLN A 192 10.12 3.60 -3.57
C GLN A 192 11.42 2.81 -3.33
N SER A 193 12.24 3.19 -2.33
CA SER A 193 13.49 2.48 -2.06
C SER A 193 13.26 1.03 -1.65
N CYS A 194 12.15 0.73 -0.99
CA CYS A 194 11.80 -0.61 -0.52
C CYS A 194 10.79 -1.33 -1.42
N HIS A 195 9.82 -0.60 -2.00
CA HIS A 195 8.74 -1.18 -2.79
C HIS A 195 8.96 -1.05 -4.30
N MET A 196 9.79 -0.13 -4.76
CA MET A 196 10.14 0.05 -6.17
C MET A 196 11.66 0.03 -6.38
N TYR A 197 12.36 -0.82 -5.61
CA TYR A 197 13.80 -0.96 -5.68
C TYR A 197 14.26 -1.29 -7.11
N THR A 198 15.48 -0.91 -7.42
CA THR A 198 16.05 -1.11 -8.75
C THR A 198 16.26 -2.58 -9.04
N VAL A 199 15.83 -3.02 -10.22
CA VAL A 199 16.06 -4.34 -10.78
C VAL A 199 16.58 -4.22 -12.20
N ARG A 200 17.27 -5.27 -12.67
CA ARG A 200 17.71 -5.33 -14.06
C ARG A 200 16.50 -5.42 -14.99
N GLY A 201 16.51 -4.64 -16.05
CA GLY A 201 15.50 -4.71 -17.11
C GLY A 201 15.54 -3.48 -18.02
N PRO A 202 15.11 -3.63 -19.28
CA PRO A 202 15.08 -2.52 -20.21
C PRO A 202 13.97 -1.54 -19.81
N VAL A 203 14.31 -0.25 -19.75
CA VAL A 203 13.31 0.83 -19.58
C VAL A 203 12.31 0.80 -20.72
N VAL A 204 12.77 0.56 -21.94
CA VAL A 204 11.97 0.54 -23.17
C VAL A 204 12.49 -0.55 -24.11
N ASP A 205 11.61 -1.12 -24.94
CA ASP A 205 11.96 -2.10 -25.96
C ASP A 205 13.08 -1.57 -26.87
N SER A 206 14.09 -2.41 -27.11
CA SER A 206 15.30 -2.04 -27.85
C SER A 206 15.03 -1.70 -29.32
N ARG A 207 13.88 -2.12 -29.86
CA ARG A 207 13.40 -1.73 -31.21
C ARG A 207 12.91 -0.29 -31.26
N VAL A 208 12.49 0.28 -30.14
CA VAL A 208 12.05 1.68 -30.04
C VAL A 208 13.23 2.59 -29.77
N LYS A 209 14.04 2.25 -28.76
CA LYS A 209 15.27 2.99 -28.42
C LYS A 209 16.23 2.05 -27.67
N ARG A 210 17.48 1.99 -28.12
CA ARG A 210 18.55 1.36 -27.33
C ARG A 210 18.86 2.26 -26.13
N ALA A 211 18.35 1.90 -24.96
CA ALA A 211 18.68 2.57 -23.71
C ALA A 211 20.10 2.20 -23.28
N SER A 212 20.86 3.19 -22.78
CA SER A 212 22.17 2.96 -22.15
C SER A 212 22.05 2.33 -20.76
N GLN A 213 20.87 2.43 -20.14
CA GLN A 213 20.54 1.89 -18.82
C GLN A 213 19.73 0.60 -18.96
N ASP A 214 20.17 -0.45 -18.27
CA ASP A 214 19.52 -1.77 -18.19
C ASP A 214 18.93 -2.01 -16.78
N GLU A 215 18.44 -0.94 -16.16
CA GLU A 215 17.87 -0.95 -14.82
C GLU A 215 16.55 -0.16 -14.79
N ILE A 216 15.56 -0.72 -14.10
CA ILE A 216 14.25 -0.11 -13.87
C ILE A 216 13.89 -0.16 -12.40
N ASN A 217 13.06 0.77 -11.94
CA ASN A 217 12.36 0.61 -10.67
C ASN A 217 11.34 -0.53 -10.79
N LEU A 218 11.29 -1.43 -9.82
CA LEU A 218 10.38 -2.58 -9.83
C LEU A 218 8.91 -2.12 -9.67
N HIS A 219 8.11 -2.23 -10.73
CA HIS A 219 6.70 -1.87 -10.70
C HIS A 219 5.76 -2.99 -10.18
N GLN A 220 6.32 -4.12 -9.74
CA GLN A 220 5.55 -5.14 -9.01
C GLN A 220 5.09 -4.65 -7.63
N MET A 221 5.84 -3.72 -7.01
CA MET A 221 5.49 -3.09 -5.74
C MET A 221 5.10 -4.11 -4.66
N PRO A 222 6.00 -5.06 -4.32
CA PRO A 222 5.66 -6.19 -3.47
C PRO A 222 5.25 -5.71 -2.08
N GLY A 223 4.20 -6.34 -1.55
CA GLY A 223 3.65 -6.09 -0.22
C GLY A 223 3.24 -7.40 0.42
N SER A 224 2.09 -7.43 1.10
CA SER A 224 1.65 -8.61 1.86
C SER A 224 1.26 -9.83 1.02
N ARG A 225 1.16 -9.71 -0.32
CA ARG A 225 0.98 -10.85 -1.22
C ARG A 225 2.30 -11.46 -1.72
N SER A 226 3.43 -10.90 -1.32
CA SER A 226 4.76 -11.46 -1.58
C SER A 226 5.31 -12.08 -0.29
N VAL A 227 5.51 -13.40 -0.31
CA VAL A 227 6.12 -14.13 0.81
C VAL A 227 7.54 -13.61 1.08
N ASP A 228 8.32 -13.31 0.04
CA ASP A 228 9.66 -12.72 0.17
C ASP A 228 9.63 -11.38 0.89
N GLN A 229 8.66 -10.52 0.55
CA GLN A 229 8.51 -9.22 1.23
C GLN A 229 8.11 -9.39 2.70
N LEU A 230 7.21 -10.33 3.01
CA LEU A 230 6.83 -10.63 4.38
C LEU A 230 8.01 -11.18 5.20
N ASN A 231 8.83 -12.05 4.61
CA ASN A 231 10.05 -12.58 5.23
C ASN A 231 11.12 -11.50 5.47
N LYS A 232 11.20 -10.48 4.60
CA LYS A 232 12.06 -9.31 4.83
C LYS A 232 11.53 -8.40 5.95
N ALA A 233 10.22 -8.37 6.17
CA ALA A 233 9.61 -7.50 7.18
C ALA A 233 9.85 -8.02 8.61
N ILE A 234 9.59 -9.29 8.87
CA ILE A 234 9.64 -9.88 10.22
C ILE A 234 10.87 -10.77 10.39
N ARG A 235 11.69 -10.47 11.39
CA ARG A 235 12.71 -11.38 11.93
C ARG A 235 12.19 -11.98 13.21
N ALA A 236 12.42 -13.28 13.42
CA ALA A 236 12.05 -13.91 14.68
C ALA A 236 13.07 -14.98 15.10
N ASN A 237 13.15 -15.19 16.41
CA ASN A 237 13.94 -16.22 17.06
C ASN A 237 13.08 -16.98 18.07
N LEU A 238 13.30 -18.29 18.15
CA LEU A 238 12.57 -19.23 18.99
C LEU A 238 13.54 -19.86 20.00
N THR A 239 13.22 -19.73 21.28
CA THR A 239 13.85 -20.50 22.36
C THR A 239 12.78 -21.27 23.11
N ALA A 240 13.16 -22.41 23.67
CA ALA A 240 12.27 -23.21 24.47
C ALA A 240 13.05 -23.89 25.60
N GLU A 241 12.49 -23.87 26.79
CA GLU A 241 13.10 -24.38 28.01
C GLU A 241 12.07 -25.17 28.80
N ARG A 242 12.50 -26.29 29.38
CA ARG A 242 11.64 -27.09 30.25
C ARG A 242 11.70 -26.56 31.69
N LYS A 243 10.54 -26.26 32.27
CA LYS A 243 10.39 -25.83 33.67
C LYS A 243 9.42 -26.76 34.39
N GLY A 244 9.96 -27.76 35.09
CA GLY A 244 9.13 -28.78 35.75
C GLY A 244 8.42 -29.67 34.73
N ASP A 245 7.09 -29.72 34.82
CA ASP A 245 6.18 -30.42 33.90
C ASP A 245 5.59 -29.48 32.83
N LYS A 246 6.24 -28.35 32.60
CA LYS A 246 5.87 -27.38 31.58
C LYS A 246 7.02 -27.16 30.61
N LEU A 247 6.67 -26.86 29.37
CA LEU A 247 7.55 -26.34 28.35
C LEU A 247 7.26 -24.85 28.18
N GLU A 248 8.22 -24.01 28.53
CA GLU A 248 8.18 -22.57 28.29
C GLU A 248 8.80 -22.29 26.92
N VAL A 249 8.03 -21.64 26.05
CA VAL A 249 8.48 -21.27 24.70
C VAL A 249 8.49 -19.76 24.60
N THR A 250 9.62 -19.19 24.19
CA THR A 250 9.80 -17.75 24.02
C THR A 250 10.07 -17.45 22.55
N VAL A 251 9.27 -16.56 21.98
CA VAL A 251 9.44 -16.06 20.61
C VAL A 251 9.76 -14.58 20.67
N LYS A 252 10.96 -14.22 20.23
CA LYS A 252 11.36 -12.82 20.04
C LYS A 252 11.17 -12.45 18.58
N LEU A 253 10.31 -11.48 18.28
CA LEU A 253 9.96 -11.07 16.93
C LEU A 253 10.17 -9.57 16.75
N THR A 254 10.73 -9.17 15.61
CA THR A 254 11.13 -7.79 15.30
C THR A 254 10.55 -7.37 13.95
N ASN A 255 9.91 -6.20 13.91
CA ASN A 255 9.62 -5.50 12.67
C ASN A 255 10.91 -4.86 12.15
N SER A 256 11.67 -5.62 11.37
CA SER A 256 13.04 -5.25 10.95
C SER A 256 13.11 -4.52 9.62
N GLY A 257 12.17 -4.80 8.71
CA GLY A 257 12.16 -4.24 7.35
C GLY A 257 11.04 -3.25 7.09
N GLY A 258 10.07 -3.11 8.00
CA GLY A 258 8.94 -2.19 7.84
C GLY A 258 9.27 -0.80 8.33
N GLY A 259 9.19 0.18 7.43
CA GLY A 259 9.21 1.59 7.80
C GLY A 259 7.92 2.06 8.47
N HIS A 260 6.89 1.24 8.48
CA HIS A 260 5.57 1.46 9.07
C HIS A 260 5.22 0.28 9.99
N TYR A 261 4.03 0.27 10.58
CA TYR A 261 3.61 -0.85 11.42
C TYR A 261 3.46 -2.14 10.60
N VAL A 262 3.60 -3.29 11.25
CA VAL A 262 3.29 -4.59 10.65
C VAL A 262 2.13 -5.25 11.42
N PRO A 263 0.97 -5.48 10.75
CA PRO A 263 0.61 -5.02 9.40
C PRO A 263 0.18 -3.54 9.36
N THR A 264 0.51 -2.80 8.30
CA THR A 264 -0.07 -1.48 8.02
C THR A 264 -1.29 -1.58 7.09
N GLY A 265 -1.96 -0.46 6.80
CA GLY A 265 -3.07 -0.38 5.86
C GLY A 265 -4.43 -0.58 6.53
N SER A 266 -5.29 -1.41 5.93
CA SER A 266 -6.62 -1.69 6.48
C SER A 266 -6.53 -2.19 7.93
N PRO A 267 -7.36 -1.68 8.85
CA PRO A 267 -7.38 -2.14 10.23
C PRO A 267 -7.77 -3.63 10.38
N LEU A 268 -8.34 -4.26 9.35
CA LEU A 268 -8.70 -5.68 9.39
C LEU A 268 -7.54 -6.63 9.07
N ARG A 269 -6.36 -6.09 8.73
CA ARG A 269 -5.15 -6.89 8.53
C ARG A 269 -4.59 -7.35 9.88
N GLN A 270 -4.10 -8.58 9.93
CA GLN A 270 -3.46 -9.11 11.13
C GLN A 270 -2.13 -9.79 10.79
N LEU A 271 -1.18 -9.69 11.71
CA LEU A 271 -0.07 -10.62 11.81
C LEU A 271 -0.41 -11.61 12.93
N ILE A 272 -0.30 -12.90 12.65
CA ILE A 272 -0.62 -13.96 13.60
C ILE A 272 0.64 -14.77 13.85
N LEU A 273 1.08 -14.81 15.10
CA LEU A 273 2.06 -15.78 15.58
C LEU A 273 1.30 -16.97 16.16
N GLU A 274 1.54 -18.15 15.62
CA GLU A 274 1.03 -19.41 16.12
C GLU A 274 2.18 -20.26 16.64
N VAL A 275 2.11 -20.67 17.91
CA VAL A 275 3.09 -21.57 18.51
C VAL A 275 2.44 -22.93 18.75
N ARG A 276 3.07 -23.99 18.24
CA ARG A 276 2.69 -25.38 18.43
C ARG A 276 3.76 -26.11 19.23
N ALA A 277 3.34 -26.94 20.17
CA ALA A 277 4.20 -27.88 20.87
C ALA A 277 3.64 -29.30 20.69
N GLU A 278 4.41 -30.17 20.06
CA GLU A 278 4.00 -31.51 19.64
C GLU A 278 4.91 -32.55 20.31
N PRO A 279 4.55 -33.05 21.51
CA PRO A 279 5.30 -34.12 22.19
C PRO A 279 5.14 -35.45 21.46
N TYR A 280 6.23 -36.21 21.29
CA TYR A 280 6.16 -37.53 20.67
C TYR A 280 5.27 -38.48 21.50
N GLY A 281 4.30 -39.13 20.86
CA GLY A 281 3.33 -40.02 21.53
C GLY A 281 2.49 -39.31 22.58
N GLY A 282 2.17 -38.03 22.39
CA GLY A 282 1.37 -37.23 23.32
C GLY A 282 0.38 -36.30 22.63
N GLN A 283 -0.39 -35.56 23.42
CA GLN A 283 -1.29 -34.52 22.95
C GLN A 283 -0.51 -33.31 22.44
N SER A 284 -0.89 -32.79 21.27
CA SER A 284 -0.34 -31.55 20.72
C SER A 284 -1.02 -30.32 21.30
N PHE A 285 -0.25 -29.25 21.50
CA PHE A 285 -0.71 -27.96 22.02
C PHE A 285 -0.54 -26.87 20.97
N ARG A 286 -1.40 -25.86 21.03
CA ARG A 286 -1.39 -24.71 20.11
C ARG A 286 -1.89 -23.47 20.83
N GLU A 287 -1.18 -22.36 20.67
CA GLU A 287 -1.60 -21.04 21.15
C GLU A 287 -1.25 -19.97 20.11
N GLN A 288 -1.96 -18.84 20.11
CA GLN A 288 -1.74 -17.74 19.17
C GLN A 288 -1.56 -16.38 19.86
N ARG A 289 -0.82 -15.49 19.20
CA ARG A 289 -0.76 -14.05 19.46
C ARG A 289 -1.13 -13.31 18.18
N ILE A 290 -2.05 -12.35 18.30
CA ILE A 290 -2.59 -11.59 17.16
C ILE A 290 -2.14 -10.14 17.31
N TYR A 291 -1.46 -9.64 16.28
CA TYR A 291 -1.01 -8.27 16.14
C TYR A 291 -1.94 -7.56 15.15
N THR A 292 -2.79 -6.66 15.66
CA THR A 292 -3.90 -6.08 14.90
C THR A 292 -4.23 -4.68 15.42
N ARG A 293 -4.87 -3.87 14.57
CA ARG A 293 -5.50 -2.61 15.00
C ARG A 293 -7.01 -2.73 14.91
N ARG A 294 -7.68 -2.85 16.05
CA ARG A 294 -9.13 -2.94 16.09
C ARG A 294 -9.73 -1.55 16.15
N VAL A 295 -10.76 -1.35 15.33
CA VAL A 295 -11.48 -0.08 15.23
C VAL A 295 -12.95 -0.31 15.56
N ALA A 296 -13.59 0.71 16.13
CA ALA A 296 -15.01 0.71 16.41
C ALA A 296 -15.69 1.92 15.74
N ASP A 297 -17.00 1.80 15.52
CA ASP A 297 -17.84 2.90 15.07
C ASP A 297 -18.11 3.93 16.20
N GLN A 298 -18.88 4.99 15.89
CA GLN A 298 -19.22 6.03 16.87
C GLN A 298 -20.02 5.51 18.08
N LYS A 299 -20.71 4.38 17.94
CA LYS A 299 -21.46 3.73 19.03
C LYS A 299 -20.58 2.81 19.89
N GLY A 300 -19.32 2.61 19.49
CA GLY A 300 -18.40 1.70 20.16
C GLY A 300 -18.50 0.25 19.70
N THR A 301 -19.24 -0.03 18.62
CA THR A 301 -19.34 -1.38 18.06
C THR A 301 -18.05 -1.69 17.28
N PRO A 302 -17.36 -2.81 17.57
CA PRO A 302 -16.23 -3.25 16.76
C PRO A 302 -16.62 -3.42 15.30
N VAL A 303 -15.76 -2.95 14.40
CA VAL A 303 -15.99 -3.06 12.96
C VAL A 303 -15.23 -4.25 12.39
N GLU A 304 -15.96 -5.11 11.67
CA GLU A 304 -15.44 -6.38 11.13
C GLU A 304 -15.54 -6.48 9.60
N ARG A 305 -15.93 -5.40 8.91
CA ARG A 305 -16.03 -5.35 7.45
C ARG A 305 -15.34 -4.12 6.89
N GLU A 306 -14.73 -4.26 5.71
CA GLU A 306 -13.89 -3.23 5.09
C GLU A 306 -14.67 -1.93 4.84
N HIS A 307 -15.84 -2.00 4.19
CA HIS A 307 -16.61 -0.80 3.88
C HIS A 307 -17.03 -0.02 5.14
N PHE A 308 -17.34 -0.72 6.24
CA PHE A 308 -17.58 -0.07 7.53
C PHE A 308 -16.32 0.50 8.15
N ALA A 309 -15.17 -0.17 8.04
CA ALA A 309 -13.93 0.34 8.60
C ALA A 309 -13.57 1.67 7.94
N PHE A 310 -13.74 1.74 6.62
CA PHE A 310 -13.46 2.94 5.83
C PHE A 310 -14.52 4.02 5.95
N LEU A 311 -15.81 3.70 6.07
CA LEU A 311 -16.89 4.70 6.01
C LEU A 311 -17.49 5.06 7.37
N ARG A 312 -17.32 4.21 8.41
CA ARG A 312 -17.91 4.39 9.76
C ARG A 312 -16.93 4.26 10.91
N GLY A 313 -15.70 3.81 10.68
CA GLY A 313 -14.67 3.76 11.73
C GLY A 313 -14.54 5.11 12.42
N ALA A 314 -14.50 5.13 13.75
CA ALA A 314 -14.51 6.38 14.52
C ALA A 314 -13.42 6.42 15.59
N LYS A 315 -13.00 5.26 16.11
CA LYS A 315 -11.96 5.17 17.13
C LYS A 315 -11.18 3.88 17.04
N VAL A 316 -9.91 3.94 17.43
CA VAL A 316 -9.11 2.76 17.73
C VAL A 316 -9.49 2.29 19.12
N ILE A 317 -9.78 0.99 19.27
CA ILE A 317 -10.08 0.37 20.56
C ILE A 317 -8.93 -0.52 21.06
N GLU A 318 -8.06 -0.95 20.15
CA GLU A 318 -6.87 -1.74 20.46
C GLU A 318 -5.88 -1.60 19.29
N ASP A 319 -4.59 -1.45 19.59
CA ASP A 319 -3.52 -1.54 18.58
C ASP A 319 -2.35 -2.34 19.16
N THR A 320 -2.26 -3.60 18.76
CA THR A 320 -1.19 -4.52 19.14
C THR A 320 -0.19 -4.72 18.02
N ARG A 321 -0.28 -3.97 16.91
CA ARG A 321 0.64 -4.10 15.77
C ARG A 321 2.08 -3.84 16.19
N LEU A 322 3.03 -4.32 15.38
CA LEU A 322 4.45 -4.09 15.62
C LEU A 322 4.88 -2.77 14.99
N ALA A 323 5.31 -1.80 15.79
CA ALA A 323 5.83 -0.52 15.32
C ALA A 323 7.16 -0.71 14.54
N PRO A 324 7.60 0.27 13.72
CA PRO A 324 8.89 0.21 13.04
C PRO A 324 10.04 -0.06 14.02
N LYS A 325 10.87 -1.06 13.72
CA LYS A 325 12.00 -1.53 14.57
C LYS A 325 11.62 -2.08 15.94
N GLU A 326 10.33 -2.17 16.26
CA GLU A 326 9.89 -2.76 17.52
C GLU A 326 10.32 -4.22 17.57
N THR A 327 10.81 -4.64 18.74
CA THR A 327 10.99 -6.04 19.08
C THR A 327 10.08 -6.39 20.24
N ARG A 328 9.22 -7.40 20.05
CA ARG A 328 8.37 -7.96 21.11
C ARG A 328 8.86 -9.35 21.48
N THR A 329 8.65 -9.71 22.74
CA THR A 329 8.96 -11.04 23.27
C THR A 329 7.66 -11.65 23.77
N GLU A 330 7.26 -12.77 23.18
CA GLU A 330 6.08 -13.53 23.57
C GLU A 330 6.50 -14.80 24.29
N THR A 331 5.87 -15.09 25.42
CA THR A 331 6.10 -16.33 26.18
C THR A 331 4.82 -17.17 26.21
N PHE A 332 4.98 -18.47 25.99
CA PHE A 332 3.94 -19.49 25.98
C PHE A 332 4.32 -20.60 26.96
N SER A 333 3.34 -21.20 27.61
CA SER A 333 3.57 -22.28 28.58
C SER A 333 2.65 -23.46 28.30
N PHE A 334 3.25 -24.59 27.90
CA PHE A 334 2.51 -25.80 27.57
C PHE A 334 2.72 -26.88 28.64
N PRO A 335 1.65 -27.57 29.10
CA PRO A 335 1.77 -28.64 30.08
C PRO A 335 2.32 -29.91 29.42
N VAL A 336 3.64 -29.97 29.23
CA VAL A 336 4.33 -31.11 28.63
C VAL A 336 5.15 -31.85 29.69
N PRO A 337 4.78 -33.10 30.03
CA PRO A 337 5.50 -33.90 31.01
C PRO A 337 6.98 -34.08 30.66
N ARG A 338 7.81 -34.29 31.69
CA ARG A 338 9.24 -34.61 31.54
C ARG A 338 9.45 -35.88 30.73
N GLY A 339 10.62 -35.98 30.09
CA GLY A 339 11.07 -37.18 29.38
C GLY A 339 10.45 -37.41 28.00
N LYS A 340 9.55 -36.53 27.54
CA LYS A 340 9.07 -36.54 26.16
C LYS A 340 9.83 -35.53 25.33
N GLN A 341 10.47 -35.97 24.25
CA GLN A 341 10.93 -35.08 23.21
C GLN A 341 9.72 -34.32 22.62
N VAL A 342 9.92 -33.05 22.27
CA VAL A 342 8.86 -32.16 21.78
C VAL A 342 9.36 -31.43 20.55
N ARG A 343 8.57 -31.45 19.47
CA ARG A 343 8.75 -30.52 18.36
C ARG A 343 8.01 -29.23 18.68
N VAL A 344 8.74 -28.12 18.75
CA VAL A 344 8.16 -26.77 18.90
C VAL A 344 8.26 -26.06 17.57
N GLU A 345 7.15 -25.45 17.13
CA GLU A 345 7.08 -24.67 15.91
C GLU A 345 6.42 -23.32 16.16
N ALA A 346 7.05 -22.24 15.71
CA ALA A 346 6.47 -20.90 15.61
C ALA A 346 6.19 -20.58 14.13
N GLY A 347 4.92 -20.52 13.77
CA GLY A 347 4.45 -20.16 12.44
C GLY A 347 3.87 -18.74 12.40
N PHE A 348 4.28 -17.94 11.41
CA PHE A 348 3.75 -16.61 11.19
C PHE A 348 2.82 -16.59 9.98
N TYR A 349 1.65 -15.99 10.18
CA TYR A 349 0.65 -15.81 9.14
C TYR A 349 0.34 -14.34 8.94
N TYR A 350 0.19 -13.93 7.70
CA TYR A 350 -0.43 -12.64 7.37
C TYR A 350 -1.90 -12.90 7.03
N TYR A 351 -2.80 -12.25 7.75
CA TYR A 351 -4.24 -12.34 7.56
C TYR A 351 -4.75 -11.14 6.76
N TYR A 352 -5.43 -11.41 5.65
CA TYR A 352 -5.99 -10.42 4.77
C TYR A 352 -7.36 -9.95 5.25
N SER A 353 -8.39 -10.78 5.26
CA SER A 353 -9.74 -10.27 5.50
C SER A 353 -10.67 -11.35 6.06
N PRO A 354 -11.58 -10.99 6.97
CA PRO A 354 -12.66 -11.88 7.41
C PRO A 354 -13.69 -12.17 6.33
N MET A 355 -13.69 -11.41 5.24
CA MET A 355 -14.63 -11.60 4.13
C MET A 355 -14.15 -12.63 3.09
N ALA A 356 -12.93 -13.17 3.22
CA ALA A 356 -12.45 -14.19 2.29
C ALA A 356 -13.21 -15.50 2.48
N SER A 357 -13.59 -16.13 1.35
CA SER A 357 -14.42 -17.33 1.34
C SER A 357 -13.64 -18.63 1.59
N THR A 358 -12.32 -18.62 1.41
CA THR A 358 -11.44 -19.79 1.65
C THR A 358 -10.29 -19.41 2.59
N GLU A 359 -9.75 -20.38 3.32
CA GLU A 359 -8.62 -20.15 4.23
C GLU A 359 -7.38 -19.59 3.49
N ALA A 360 -7.11 -20.10 2.28
CA ALA A 360 -6.00 -19.62 1.45
C ALA A 360 -6.17 -18.16 1.00
N GLN A 361 -7.40 -17.66 0.91
CA GLN A 361 -7.69 -16.24 0.65
C GLN A 361 -7.69 -15.40 1.93
N GLN A 362 -7.96 -16.03 3.09
CA GLN A 362 -7.97 -15.35 4.38
C GLN A 362 -6.57 -15.06 4.89
N LYS A 363 -5.62 -15.99 4.73
CA LYS A 363 -4.27 -15.84 5.26
C LYS A 363 -3.24 -16.62 4.48
N VAL A 364 -1.98 -16.19 4.60
CA VAL A 364 -0.80 -16.90 4.09
C VAL A 364 0.18 -17.15 5.23
N LYS A 365 0.69 -18.38 5.34
CA LYS A 365 1.84 -18.68 6.22
C LYS A 365 3.11 -18.28 5.46
N PHE A 366 3.94 -17.42 6.03
CA PHE A 366 5.10 -16.88 5.32
C PHE A 366 6.44 -17.20 5.99
N LEU A 367 6.46 -17.44 7.30
CA LEU A 367 7.65 -17.77 8.07
C LEU A 367 7.33 -18.92 9.05
N VAL A 368 8.27 -19.87 9.16
CA VAL A 368 8.20 -20.97 10.11
C VAL A 368 9.57 -21.15 10.75
N ILE A 369 9.60 -21.26 12.07
CA ILE A 369 10.81 -21.56 12.83
C ILE A 369 10.50 -22.73 13.74
N SER A 370 11.36 -23.74 13.77
CA SER A 370 11.12 -24.93 14.57
C SER A 370 12.37 -25.39 15.31
N ARG A 371 12.17 -26.08 16.44
CA ARG A 371 13.24 -26.72 17.20
C ARG A 371 12.72 -27.97 17.90
N LEU A 372 13.61 -28.96 18.06
CA LEU A 372 13.37 -30.10 18.93
C LEU A 372 13.88 -29.80 20.35
N VAL A 373 13.07 -30.09 21.35
CA VAL A 373 13.39 -29.94 22.77
C VAL A 373 13.34 -31.32 23.41
N GLN A 374 14.30 -31.62 24.28
CA GLN A 374 14.34 -32.87 25.05
C GLN A 374 13.61 -32.73 26.39
#